data_AF-A0A534HZL7-F1
#
_entry.id   AF-A0A534HZL7-F1
#
_cell.length_a   1.000
_cell.length_b   1.000
_cell.length_c   1.000
_cell.angle_alpha   90.00
_cell.angle_beta   90.00
_cell.angle_gamma   90.00
#
_symmetry.space_group_name_H-M   'P 1'
#
loop_
_entity.id
_entity.type
_entity.pdbx_description
1 polymer ?
#
loop_
_entity_poly.entity_id
_entity_poly.type
_entity_poly.pdbx_seq_one_letter_code
_entity_poly.pdbx_strand_id
1 'polypeptide(L)'
;MLVAVVDRAGRGGNRKVEAAFAEVERRYDERKHRLRNPVTAEIVAMPIMGASKSLEDRHTLFVSVQAVESGLLDGLIAHEFGHMLRTEEGHASHSLAVYAAMEKEVAIPKGAEEAFGQAFNHIQDIYADDLAFPVFNGTGGRRAYEFFAGWVDNNVNARGKDRWQNLGLAASNGFAVGNLVRHRLITGDDPLWDRARAFDRASGFETVDGFVAFYANLPKDPAPRAFIAEVKSLARLMAQSASPS
;
A
#
# COMPACT_ATOMS: atom_id res chain seq x y z
N MET A 1 13.94 -18.86 1.84
CA MET A 1 14.44 -17.48 1.68
C MET A 1 14.73 -16.77 3.01
N LEU A 2 13.86 -16.95 4.01
CA LEU A 2 14.02 -16.37 5.35
C LEU A 2 15.27 -16.91 6.04
N VAL A 3 16.13 -16.02 6.54
CA VAL A 3 17.39 -16.39 7.22
C VAL A 3 17.33 -16.25 8.73
N ALA A 4 16.45 -15.38 9.24
CA ALA A 4 16.27 -15.20 10.68
C ALA A 4 14.91 -14.54 11.00
N VAL A 5 14.38 -14.85 12.18
CA VAL A 5 13.29 -14.10 12.81
C VAL A 5 13.77 -13.62 14.18
N VAL A 6 13.89 -12.30 14.34
CA VAL A 6 14.39 -11.66 15.57
C VAL A 6 13.23 -10.99 16.29
N ASP A 7 12.98 -11.38 17.54
CA ASP A 7 12.00 -10.69 18.38
C ASP A 7 12.69 -9.56 19.14
N ARG A 8 12.53 -8.33 18.63
CA ARG A 8 13.05 -7.11 19.27
C ARG A 8 12.11 -6.59 20.34
N ALA A 9 10.84 -6.96 20.28
CA ALA A 9 9.82 -6.52 21.23
C ALA A 9 9.79 -7.36 22.52
N GLY A 10 10.36 -8.56 22.51
CA GLY A 10 10.37 -9.48 23.65
C GLY A 10 8.99 -10.09 23.93
N ARG A 11 8.11 -10.15 22.93
CA ARG A 11 6.71 -10.59 23.03
C ARG A 11 6.47 -11.98 22.45
N GLY A 12 7.50 -12.61 21.88
CA GLY A 12 7.43 -13.88 21.17
C GLY A 12 6.85 -13.75 19.76
N GLY A 13 6.48 -14.89 19.18
CA GLY A 13 5.87 -14.95 17.84
C GLY A 13 6.78 -15.43 16.72
N ASN A 14 8.05 -15.72 17.00
CA ASN A 14 9.04 -16.12 15.99
C ASN A 14 8.55 -17.28 15.11
N ARG A 15 8.04 -18.35 15.72
CA ARG A 15 7.51 -19.52 14.99
C ARG A 15 6.28 -19.17 14.15
N LYS A 16 5.44 -18.24 14.60
CA LYS A 16 4.23 -17.81 13.87
C LYS A 16 4.63 -17.04 12.62
N VAL A 17 5.60 -16.12 12.75
CA VAL A 17 6.17 -15.37 11.62
C VAL A 17 6.89 -16.29 10.65
N GLU A 18 7.71 -17.21 11.14
CA GLU A 18 8.42 -18.20 10.32
C GLU A 18 7.46 -19.07 9.50
N ALA A 19 6.44 -19.62 10.15
CA ALA A 19 5.43 -20.46 9.48
C ALA A 19 4.62 -19.66 8.44
N ALA A 20 4.19 -18.44 8.80
CA ALA A 20 3.43 -17.58 7.88
C ALA A 20 4.29 -17.15 6.68
N PHE A 21 5.56 -16.81 6.91
CA PHE A 21 6.49 -16.46 5.83
C PHE A 21 6.73 -17.65 4.89
N ALA A 22 7.00 -18.84 5.43
CA ALA A 22 7.23 -20.03 4.63
C ALA A 22 6.01 -20.36 3.74
N GLU A 23 4.80 -20.21 4.27
CA GLU A 23 3.58 -20.44 3.49
C GLU A 23 3.37 -19.38 2.41
N VAL A 24 3.64 -18.10 2.71
CA VAL A 24 3.58 -17.02 1.71
C VAL A 24 4.63 -17.21 0.61
N GLU A 25 5.88 -17.52 0.99
CA GLU A 25 6.98 -17.83 0.06
C GLU A 25 6.58 -18.97 -0.89
N ARG A 26 6.01 -20.05 -0.35
CA ARG A 26 5.53 -21.20 -1.12
C ARG A 26 4.46 -20.80 -2.15
N ARG A 27 3.49 -19.97 -1.76
CA ARG A 27 2.41 -19.50 -2.66
C ARG A 27 2.91 -18.54 -3.75
N TYR A 28 3.90 -17.72 -3.44
CA TYR A 28 4.59 -16.91 -4.44
C TYR A 28 5.35 -17.79 -5.43
N ASP A 29 6.05 -18.82 -4.94
CA ASP A 29 6.80 -19.75 -5.79
C ASP A 29 5.91 -20.53 -6.77
N GLU A 30 4.73 -20.98 -6.32
CA GLU A 30 3.72 -21.58 -7.20
C GLU A 30 3.36 -20.68 -8.40
N ARG A 31 3.45 -19.36 -8.19
CA ARG A 31 3.19 -18.31 -9.19
C ARG A 31 4.45 -17.83 -9.90
N LYS A 32 5.58 -18.52 -9.73
CA LYS A 32 6.88 -18.23 -10.34
C LYS A 32 7.49 -16.90 -9.92
N HIS A 33 7.07 -16.36 -8.78
CA HIS A 33 7.72 -15.23 -8.15
C HIS A 33 8.62 -15.73 -7.03
N ARG A 34 9.89 -15.36 -7.08
CA ARG A 34 10.90 -15.74 -6.09
C ARG A 34 11.77 -14.54 -5.79
N LEU A 35 11.95 -14.23 -4.52
CA LEU A 35 13.03 -13.34 -4.10
C LEU A 35 14.37 -14.02 -4.41
N ARG A 36 15.41 -13.21 -4.61
CA ARG A 36 16.80 -13.67 -4.71
C ARG A 36 17.56 -13.32 -3.45
N ASN A 37 17.24 -12.18 -2.84
CA ASN A 37 17.95 -11.68 -1.69
C ASN A 37 17.36 -12.25 -0.38
N PRO A 38 18.22 -12.66 0.58
CA PRO A 38 17.78 -13.20 1.86
C PRO A 38 16.94 -12.19 2.64
N VAL A 39 15.97 -12.71 3.39
CA VAL A 39 15.07 -11.90 4.23
C VAL A 39 15.34 -12.16 5.70
N THR A 40 15.52 -11.09 6.48
CA THR A 40 15.45 -11.14 7.95
C THR A 40 14.13 -10.54 8.40
N ALA A 41 13.36 -11.25 9.24
CA ALA A 41 12.17 -10.70 9.86
C ALA A 41 12.48 -10.16 11.26
N GLU A 42 12.03 -8.97 11.59
CA GLU A 42 12.14 -8.37 12.92
C GLU A 42 10.74 -8.08 13.49
N ILE A 43 10.41 -8.69 14.63
CA ILE A 43 9.18 -8.39 15.38
C ILE A 43 9.45 -7.19 16.27
N VAL A 44 8.75 -6.08 16.04
CA VAL A 44 9.00 -4.78 16.69
C VAL A 44 7.70 -4.14 17.17
N ALA A 45 7.80 -3.22 18.14
CA ALA A 45 6.69 -2.34 18.50
C ALA A 45 6.64 -1.16 17.52
N MET A 46 5.58 -1.05 16.74
CA MET A 46 5.38 0.03 15.78
C MET A 46 3.89 0.31 15.56
N PRO A 47 3.51 1.54 15.14
CA PRO A 47 2.11 1.93 14.96
C PRO A 47 1.45 1.36 13.69
N ILE A 48 2.25 0.83 12.76
CA ILE A 48 1.77 0.20 11.52
C ILE A 48 1.87 -1.32 11.62
N MET A 49 1.22 -2.06 10.71
CA MET A 49 1.21 -3.53 10.75
C MET A 49 2.56 -4.14 10.38
N GLY A 50 3.24 -3.56 9.39
CA GLY A 50 4.58 -3.94 9.00
C GLY A 50 5.16 -2.95 8.01
N ALA A 51 6.39 -3.23 7.61
CA ALA A 51 7.11 -2.50 6.58
C ALA A 51 8.26 -3.37 6.08
N SER A 52 8.80 -3.03 4.92
CA SER A 52 10.01 -3.65 4.38
C SER A 52 11.10 -2.61 4.15
N LYS A 53 12.34 -3.04 4.32
CA LYS A 53 13.53 -2.30 3.91
C LYS A 53 14.39 -3.19 3.04
N SER A 54 14.65 -2.74 1.82
CA SER A 54 15.48 -3.45 0.86
C SER A 54 16.84 -2.76 0.72
N LEU A 55 17.89 -3.57 0.75
CA LEU A 55 19.25 -3.20 0.36
C LEU A 55 19.64 -4.07 -0.85
N GLU A 56 20.77 -3.75 -1.48
CA GLU A 56 21.21 -4.44 -2.70
C GLU A 56 21.31 -5.95 -2.55
N ASP A 57 21.67 -6.44 -1.36
CA ASP A 57 21.98 -7.84 -1.07
C ASP A 57 21.07 -8.50 -0.02
N ARG A 58 20.10 -7.78 0.55
CA ARG A 58 19.22 -8.30 1.61
C ARG A 58 17.96 -7.48 1.79
N HIS A 59 16.95 -8.11 2.39
CA HIS A 59 15.74 -7.45 2.86
C HIS A 59 15.58 -7.59 4.37
N THR A 60 14.95 -6.60 4.97
CA THR A 60 14.42 -6.65 6.32
C THR A 60 12.91 -6.48 6.28
N LEU A 61 12.19 -7.48 6.76
CA LEU A 61 10.74 -7.44 7.00
C LEU A 61 10.51 -7.04 8.44
N PHE A 62 9.88 -5.90 8.68
CA PHE A 62 9.43 -5.51 10.00
C PHE A 62 7.98 -5.95 10.19
N VAL A 63 7.73 -6.69 11.26
CA VAL A 63 6.40 -7.19 11.64
C VAL A 63 6.03 -6.58 12.98
N SER A 64 4.88 -5.91 13.06
CA SER A 64 4.45 -5.36 14.34
C SER A 64 3.95 -6.46 15.28
N VAL A 65 4.08 -6.23 16.60
CA VAL A 65 3.48 -7.12 17.61
C VAL A 65 1.99 -7.32 17.34
N GLN A 66 1.28 -6.26 16.95
CA GLN A 66 -0.15 -6.33 16.60
C GLN A 66 -0.40 -7.24 15.39
N ALA A 67 0.45 -7.19 14.36
CA ALA A 67 0.33 -8.08 13.22
C ALA A 67 0.53 -9.55 13.61
N VAL A 68 1.51 -9.83 14.48
CA VAL A 68 1.73 -11.17 15.03
C VAL A 68 0.53 -11.65 15.84
N GLU A 69 -0.11 -10.78 16.62
CA GLU A 69 -1.29 -11.14 17.42
C GLU A 69 -2.58 -11.23 16.58
N SER A 70 -2.58 -10.64 15.37
CA SER A 70 -3.72 -10.63 14.45
C SER A 70 -3.92 -11.93 13.65
N GLY A 71 -5.05 -11.99 12.93
CA GLY A 71 -5.33 -12.96 11.87
C GLY A 71 -4.90 -12.52 10.46
N LEU A 72 -4.11 -11.44 10.34
CA LEU A 72 -3.75 -10.79 9.07
C LEU A 72 -2.27 -10.96 8.70
N LEU A 73 -1.51 -11.73 9.48
CA LEU A 73 -0.07 -11.86 9.32
C LEU A 73 0.35 -12.37 7.93
N ASP A 74 -0.38 -13.33 7.36
CA ASP A 74 -0.09 -13.86 6.02
C ASP A 74 -0.34 -12.81 4.93
N GLY A 75 -1.41 -12.02 5.05
CA GLY A 75 -1.70 -10.90 4.16
C GLY A 75 -0.63 -9.82 4.22
N LEU A 76 -0.22 -9.43 5.44
CA LEU A 76 0.87 -8.47 5.63
C LEU A 76 2.17 -8.97 4.99
N ILE A 77 2.59 -10.20 5.30
CA ILE A 77 3.83 -10.74 4.74
C ILE A 77 3.74 -10.81 3.22
N ALA A 78 2.57 -11.17 2.66
CA ALA A 78 2.37 -11.22 1.22
C ALA A 78 2.54 -9.84 0.57
N HIS A 79 1.98 -8.80 1.18
CA HIS A 79 2.12 -7.41 0.75
C HIS A 79 3.60 -6.96 0.76
N GLU A 80 4.29 -7.13 1.88
CA GLU A 80 5.70 -6.73 2.01
C GLU A 80 6.64 -7.53 1.10
N PHE A 81 6.35 -8.81 0.86
CA PHE A 81 7.07 -9.62 -0.11
C PHE A 81 6.91 -9.05 -1.54
N GLY A 82 5.74 -8.48 -1.84
CA GLY A 82 5.48 -7.76 -3.08
C GLY A 82 6.41 -6.55 -3.26
N HIS A 83 6.57 -5.71 -2.23
CA HIS A 83 7.53 -4.59 -2.25
C HIS A 83 8.97 -5.06 -2.50
N MET A 84 9.39 -6.14 -1.83
CA MET A 84 10.72 -6.71 -2.02
C MET A 84 10.93 -7.22 -3.45
N LEU A 85 9.93 -7.90 -4.03
CA LEU A 85 9.97 -8.35 -5.44
C LEU A 85 10.06 -7.16 -6.39
N ARG A 86 9.22 -6.13 -6.21
CA ARG A 86 9.26 -4.93 -7.07
C ARG A 86 10.59 -4.20 -7.01
N THR A 87 11.21 -4.17 -5.83
CA THR A 87 12.55 -3.62 -5.67
C THR A 87 13.59 -4.46 -6.42
N GLU A 88 13.55 -5.78 -6.29
CA GLU A 88 14.48 -6.68 -6.99
C GLU A 88 14.32 -6.67 -8.52
N GLU A 89 13.08 -6.52 -9.00
CA GLU A 89 12.73 -6.39 -10.41
C GLU A 89 13.15 -5.04 -11.01
N GLY A 90 13.51 -4.06 -10.16
CA GLY A 90 13.79 -2.70 -10.59
C GLY A 90 12.55 -2.00 -11.14
N HIS A 91 11.36 -2.40 -10.68
CA HIS A 91 10.10 -1.82 -11.11
C HIS A 91 10.10 -0.30 -10.88
N ALA A 92 9.53 0.47 -11.81
CA ALA A 92 9.64 1.93 -11.77
C ALA A 92 9.13 2.55 -10.46
N SER A 93 8.13 1.93 -9.84
CA SER A 93 7.60 2.36 -8.54
C SER A 93 8.50 2.09 -7.34
N HIS A 94 9.58 1.31 -7.47
CA HIS A 94 10.48 0.91 -6.38
C HIS A 94 11.96 1.19 -6.72
N SER A 95 12.20 2.10 -7.66
CA SER A 95 13.53 2.39 -8.18
C SER A 95 14.07 3.73 -7.64
N LEU A 96 15.20 3.68 -6.93
CA LEU A 96 15.89 4.88 -6.43
C LEU A 96 16.25 5.87 -7.55
N ALA A 97 16.60 5.36 -8.74
CA ALA A 97 16.90 6.21 -9.90
C ALA A 97 15.66 6.96 -10.39
N VAL A 98 14.49 6.31 -10.35
CA VAL A 98 13.21 6.94 -10.71
C VAL A 98 12.80 7.97 -9.66
N TYR A 99 13.01 7.70 -8.38
CA TYR A 99 12.75 8.67 -7.30
C TYR A 99 13.59 9.93 -7.46
N ALA A 100 14.89 9.80 -7.74
CA ALA A 100 15.77 10.94 -7.98
C ALA A 100 15.39 11.76 -9.23
N ALA A 101 14.81 11.12 -10.25
CA ALA A 101 14.28 11.82 -11.41
C ALA A 101 12.96 12.55 -11.07
N MET A 102 12.08 11.89 -10.32
CA MET A 102 10.80 12.41 -9.87
C MET A 102 10.94 13.69 -9.04
N GLU A 103 11.91 13.75 -8.12
CA GLU A 103 12.19 14.94 -7.28
C GLU A 103 12.41 16.22 -8.10
N LYS A 104 12.91 16.10 -9.34
CA LYS A 104 13.17 17.25 -10.23
C LYS A 104 11.96 17.63 -11.06
N GLU A 105 11.01 16.72 -11.23
CA GLU A 105 9.95 16.81 -12.22
C GLU A 105 8.55 17.00 -11.62
N VAL A 106 8.35 16.60 -10.36
CA VAL A 106 7.06 16.65 -9.69
C VAL A 106 7.03 17.81 -8.71
N ALA A 107 6.22 18.82 -9.02
CA ALA A 107 6.02 19.96 -8.14
C ALA A 107 4.95 19.65 -7.09
N ILE A 108 5.33 19.70 -5.81
CA ILE A 108 4.43 19.50 -4.67
C ILE A 108 4.13 20.85 -4.02
N PRO A 109 2.84 21.21 -3.84
CA PRO A 109 2.48 22.42 -3.12
C PRO A 109 3.04 22.43 -1.69
N LYS A 110 3.48 23.60 -1.22
CA LYS A 110 3.94 23.76 0.16
C LYS A 110 2.83 23.39 1.15
N GLY A 111 3.15 22.55 2.12
CA GLY A 111 2.20 22.03 3.12
C GLY A 111 1.46 20.77 2.68
N ALA A 112 1.65 20.31 1.44
CA ALA A 112 1.07 19.07 0.92
C ALA A 112 2.01 17.87 1.04
N GLU A 113 3.23 18.04 1.55
CA GLU A 113 4.31 17.05 1.48
C GLU A 113 3.93 15.72 2.15
N GLU A 114 3.30 15.78 3.33
CA GLU A 114 2.86 14.59 4.06
C GLU A 114 1.71 13.87 3.34
N ALA A 115 0.67 14.61 2.93
CA ALA A 115 -0.48 14.06 2.22
C ALA A 115 -0.08 13.45 0.88
N PHE A 116 0.81 14.13 0.14
CA PHE A 116 1.34 13.63 -1.12
C PHE A 116 2.24 12.43 -0.92
N GLY A 117 3.13 12.46 0.08
CA GLY A 117 3.97 11.31 0.42
C GLY A 117 3.15 10.06 0.73
N GLN A 118 2.06 10.21 1.48
CA GLN A 118 1.13 9.12 1.76
C GLN A 118 0.44 8.61 0.47
N ALA A 119 -0.08 9.51 -0.36
CA ALA A 119 -0.72 9.12 -1.62
C ALA A 119 0.27 8.48 -2.62
N PHE A 120 1.53 8.91 -2.60
CA PHE A 120 2.59 8.30 -3.39
C PHE A 120 2.94 6.89 -2.88
N ASN A 121 2.97 6.66 -1.57
CA ASN A 121 3.14 5.32 -1.01
C ASN A 121 2.02 4.39 -1.48
N HIS A 122 0.77 4.87 -1.53
CA HIS A 122 -0.35 4.07 -2.08
C HIS A 122 -0.14 3.65 -3.54
N ILE A 123 0.58 4.42 -4.35
CA ILE A 123 0.97 3.97 -5.70
C ILE A 123 1.86 2.73 -5.60
N GLN A 124 2.87 2.74 -4.71
CA GLN A 124 3.76 1.60 -4.50
C GLN A 124 2.99 0.38 -4.01
N ASP A 125 2.06 0.59 -3.08
CA ASP A 125 1.21 -0.43 -2.48
C ASP A 125 0.35 -1.12 -3.54
N ILE A 126 -0.24 -0.38 -4.50
CA ILE A 126 -0.96 -0.98 -5.65
C ILE A 126 -0.08 -1.99 -6.39
N TYR A 127 1.18 -1.67 -6.65
CA TYR A 127 2.08 -2.57 -7.38
C TYR A 127 2.53 -3.78 -6.57
N ALA A 128 2.60 -3.65 -5.24
CA ALA A 128 2.86 -4.76 -4.33
C ALA A 128 1.61 -5.66 -4.21
N ASP A 129 0.43 -5.05 -4.11
CA ASP A 129 -0.86 -5.74 -4.00
C ASP A 129 -1.26 -6.49 -5.27
N ASP A 130 -0.86 -5.99 -6.45
CA ASP A 130 -0.93 -6.72 -7.72
C ASP A 130 -0.29 -8.12 -7.64
N LEU A 131 0.75 -8.26 -6.81
CA LEU A 131 1.43 -9.53 -6.55
C LEU A 131 0.84 -10.27 -5.34
N ALA A 132 0.46 -9.54 -4.29
CA ALA A 132 0.03 -10.11 -3.02
C ALA A 132 -1.39 -10.68 -3.06
N PHE A 133 -2.34 -10.00 -3.71
CA PHE A 133 -3.75 -10.44 -3.74
C PHE A 133 -3.89 -11.89 -4.22
N PRO A 134 -3.27 -12.33 -5.33
CA PRO A 134 -3.30 -13.73 -5.73
C PRO A 134 -2.76 -14.72 -4.68
N VAL A 135 -1.89 -14.28 -3.77
CA VAL A 135 -1.18 -15.12 -2.78
C VAL A 135 -1.96 -15.26 -1.46
N PHE A 136 -2.51 -14.19 -0.91
CA PHE A 136 -3.21 -14.26 0.38
C PHE A 136 -4.74 -14.37 0.23
N ASN A 137 -5.28 -14.34 -0.99
CA ASN A 137 -6.71 -14.49 -1.23
C ASN A 137 -7.19 -15.94 -1.00
N GLY A 138 -7.30 -16.32 0.27
CA GLY A 138 -8.06 -17.48 0.73
C GLY A 138 -9.55 -17.14 0.80
N THR A 139 -10.39 -18.00 0.20
CA THR A 139 -11.86 -17.91 0.12
C THR A 139 -12.39 -16.55 -0.36
N GLY A 140 -12.39 -16.35 -1.69
CA GLY A 140 -13.33 -15.44 -2.36
C GLY A 140 -13.16 -13.93 -2.14
N GLY A 141 -11.98 -13.45 -1.74
CA GLY A 141 -11.68 -12.01 -1.63
C GLY A 141 -12.11 -11.36 -0.31
N ARG A 142 -12.86 -12.08 0.54
CA ARG A 142 -13.49 -11.50 1.73
C ARG A 142 -12.49 -10.91 2.73
N ARG A 143 -11.35 -11.56 2.98
CA ARG A 143 -10.33 -11.02 3.91
C ARG A 143 -9.72 -9.71 3.40
N ALA A 144 -9.45 -9.63 2.09
CA ALA A 144 -8.95 -8.41 1.47
C ALA A 144 -10.02 -7.31 1.57
N TYR A 145 -11.27 -7.63 1.22
CA TYR A 145 -12.39 -6.70 1.38
C TYR A 145 -12.50 -6.16 2.81
N GLU A 146 -12.54 -7.03 3.83
CA GLU A 146 -12.65 -6.63 5.25
C GLU A 146 -11.48 -5.73 5.69
N PHE A 147 -10.26 -6.02 5.21
CA PHE A 147 -9.08 -5.19 5.50
C PHE A 147 -9.19 -3.77 4.95
N PHE A 148 -9.49 -3.64 3.64
CA PHE A 148 -9.61 -2.33 3.00
C PHE A 148 -10.88 -1.58 3.45
N ALA A 149 -11.97 -2.29 3.75
CA ALA A 149 -13.15 -1.70 4.39
C ALA A 149 -12.81 -1.09 5.76
N GLY A 150 -12.02 -1.81 6.57
CA GLY A 150 -11.53 -1.29 7.85
C GLY A 150 -10.65 -0.05 7.70
N TRP A 151 -9.85 0.05 6.63
CA TRP A 151 -9.09 1.26 6.32
C TRP A 151 -10.00 2.46 6.03
N VAL A 152 -11.04 2.28 5.21
CA VAL A 152 -12.02 3.34 4.92
C VAL A 152 -12.69 3.79 6.22
N ASP A 153 -13.13 2.85 7.05
CA ASP A 153 -13.78 3.15 8.33
C ASP A 153 -12.84 3.90 9.30
N ASN A 154 -11.57 3.51 9.37
CA ASN A 154 -10.57 4.18 10.22
C ASN A 154 -10.30 5.62 9.74
N ASN A 155 -10.15 5.83 8.43
CA ASN A 155 -9.91 7.15 7.85
C ASN A 155 -11.11 8.09 8.07
N VAL A 156 -12.33 7.57 7.94
CA VAL A 156 -13.58 8.31 8.20
C VAL A 156 -13.63 8.82 9.64
N ASN A 157 -13.15 8.01 10.59
CA ASN A 157 -13.15 8.34 12.01
C ASN A 157 -12.00 9.26 12.45
N ALA A 158 -10.85 9.21 11.77
CA ALA A 158 -9.66 9.96 12.19
C ALA A 158 -9.83 11.48 12.10
N ARG A 159 -10.42 11.98 11.01
CA ARG A 159 -10.57 13.41 10.64
C ARG A 159 -9.27 14.22 10.76
N GLY A 160 -8.73 14.66 9.61
CA GLY A 160 -7.53 15.49 9.55
C GLY A 160 -7.71 16.85 10.23
N LYS A 161 -6.62 17.40 10.76
CA LYS A 161 -6.58 18.71 11.44
C LYS A 161 -6.65 19.89 10.47
N ASP A 162 -6.27 19.66 9.22
CA ASP A 162 -6.26 20.64 8.15
C ASP A 162 -6.75 20.05 6.83
N ARG A 163 -6.83 20.91 5.80
CA ARG A 163 -7.33 20.53 4.47
C ARG A 163 -6.44 19.50 3.78
N TRP A 164 -5.12 19.60 3.90
CA TRP A 164 -4.20 18.64 3.27
C TRP A 164 -4.27 17.28 3.92
N GLN A 165 -4.37 17.22 5.25
CA GLN A 165 -4.56 15.96 5.97
C GLN A 165 -5.88 15.29 5.59
N ASN A 166 -6.99 16.04 5.52
CA ASN A 166 -8.26 15.47 5.05
C ASN A 166 -8.20 15.01 3.59
N LEU A 167 -7.46 15.72 2.74
CA LEU A 167 -7.24 15.28 1.35
C LEU A 167 -6.37 14.02 1.27
N GLY A 168 -5.37 13.87 2.14
CA GLY A 168 -4.58 12.63 2.25
C GLY A 168 -5.43 11.44 2.69
N LEU A 169 -6.37 11.64 3.61
CA LEU A 169 -7.37 10.64 4.01
C LEU A 169 -8.34 10.30 2.85
N ALA A 170 -8.78 11.30 2.09
CA ALA A 170 -9.61 11.09 0.90
C ALA A 170 -8.86 10.28 -0.18
N ALA A 171 -7.58 10.61 -0.42
CA ALA A 171 -6.72 9.84 -1.32
C ALA A 171 -6.51 8.40 -0.81
N SER A 172 -6.39 8.21 0.51
CA SER A 172 -6.28 6.88 1.14
C SER A 172 -7.57 6.06 1.01
N ASN A 173 -8.74 6.69 1.11
CA ASN A 173 -10.02 6.04 0.81
C ASN A 173 -10.13 5.68 -0.67
N GLY A 174 -9.69 6.58 -1.55
CA GLY A 174 -9.60 6.34 -2.99
C GLY A 174 -8.68 5.17 -3.32
N PHE A 175 -7.54 5.06 -2.63
CA PHE A 175 -6.66 3.89 -2.72
C PHE A 175 -7.37 2.61 -2.30
N ALA A 176 -7.96 2.58 -1.10
CA ALA A 176 -8.60 1.37 -0.59
C ALA A 176 -9.71 0.85 -1.52
N VAL A 177 -10.61 1.74 -1.97
CA VAL A 177 -11.69 1.38 -2.90
C VAL A 177 -11.12 1.06 -4.29
N GLY A 178 -10.17 1.83 -4.79
CA GLY A 178 -9.53 1.61 -6.10
C GLY A 178 -8.78 0.30 -6.19
N ASN A 179 -8.12 -0.11 -5.11
CA ASN A 179 -7.42 -1.39 -5.04
C ASN A 179 -8.41 -2.56 -5.08
N LEU A 180 -9.51 -2.48 -4.33
CA LEU A 180 -10.59 -3.49 -4.39
C LEU A 180 -11.23 -3.58 -5.79
N VAL A 181 -11.45 -2.44 -6.46
CA VAL A 181 -11.96 -2.38 -7.84
C VAL A 181 -10.96 -3.02 -8.81
N ARG A 182 -9.66 -2.66 -8.70
CA ARG A 182 -8.58 -3.20 -9.52
C ARG A 182 -8.52 -4.72 -9.47
N HIS A 183 -8.70 -5.27 -8.28
CA HIS A 183 -8.70 -6.71 -8.03
C HIS A 183 -10.08 -7.37 -8.18
N ARG A 184 -11.08 -6.65 -8.70
CA ARG A 184 -12.43 -7.15 -9.01
C ARG A 184 -13.14 -7.75 -7.79
N LEU A 185 -12.90 -7.17 -6.62
CA LEU A 185 -13.56 -7.59 -5.38
C LEU A 185 -14.86 -6.83 -5.12
N ILE A 186 -15.01 -5.64 -5.70
CA ILE A 186 -16.21 -4.80 -5.59
C ILE A 186 -16.57 -4.19 -6.94
N THR A 187 -17.83 -3.79 -7.07
CA THR A 187 -18.39 -3.03 -8.21
C THR A 187 -18.90 -1.66 -7.75
N GLY A 188 -19.44 -0.85 -8.67
CA GLY A 188 -19.86 0.53 -8.38
C GLY A 188 -21.06 0.69 -7.45
N ASP A 189 -21.73 -0.42 -7.11
CA ASP A 189 -22.86 -0.53 -6.18
C ASP A 189 -22.44 -0.94 -4.75
N ASP A 190 -21.15 -1.16 -4.51
CA ASP A 190 -20.65 -1.53 -3.20
C ASP A 190 -20.78 -0.36 -2.19
N PRO A 191 -21.30 -0.59 -0.97
CA PRO A 191 -21.49 0.46 0.04
C PRO A 191 -20.22 1.23 0.44
N LEU A 192 -19.02 0.69 0.19
CA LEU A 192 -17.77 1.40 0.45
C LEU A 192 -17.63 2.68 -0.38
N TRP A 193 -18.19 2.71 -1.60
CA TRP A 193 -18.24 3.92 -2.41
C TRP A 193 -18.98 5.05 -1.70
N ASP A 194 -20.16 4.76 -1.16
CA ASP A 194 -20.99 5.76 -0.48
C ASP A 194 -20.33 6.24 0.82
N ARG A 195 -19.66 5.35 1.55
CA ARG A 195 -18.87 5.73 2.74
C ARG A 195 -17.71 6.67 2.37
N ALA A 196 -16.93 6.31 1.36
CA ALA A 196 -15.79 7.11 0.90
C ALA A 196 -16.24 8.50 0.42
N ARG A 197 -17.32 8.56 -0.38
CA ARG A 197 -17.93 9.82 -0.85
C ARG A 197 -18.53 10.66 0.27
N ALA A 198 -19.11 10.03 1.30
CA ALA A 198 -19.65 10.74 2.44
C ALA A 198 -18.55 11.45 3.24
N PHE A 199 -17.41 10.79 3.46
CA PHE A 199 -16.23 11.43 4.07
C PHE A 199 -15.74 12.62 3.25
N ASP A 200 -15.63 12.43 1.93
CA ASP A 200 -15.11 13.42 1.01
C ASP A 200 -15.96 14.70 1.02
N ARG A 201 -17.29 14.54 0.90
CA ARG A 201 -18.25 15.66 1.01
C ARG A 201 -18.20 16.34 2.37
N ALA A 202 -18.11 15.57 3.46
CA ALA A 202 -17.99 16.12 4.81
C ALA A 202 -16.68 16.90 5.02
N SER A 203 -15.65 16.57 4.24
CA SER A 203 -14.36 17.26 4.23
C SER A 203 -14.27 18.42 3.22
N GLY A 204 -15.37 18.71 2.51
CA GLY A 204 -15.46 19.81 1.55
C GLY A 204 -14.86 19.49 0.17
N PHE A 205 -14.86 18.22 -0.22
CA PHE A 205 -14.34 17.77 -1.52
C PHE A 205 -15.37 16.94 -2.31
N GLU A 206 -15.11 16.79 -3.60
CA GLU A 206 -15.80 15.86 -4.52
C GLU A 206 -14.77 15.18 -5.44
N THR A 207 -13.73 14.59 -4.85
CA THR A 207 -12.52 14.08 -5.52
C THR A 207 -12.29 12.58 -5.38
N VAL A 208 -12.92 11.92 -4.39
CA VAL A 208 -12.62 10.51 -4.08
C VAL A 208 -12.83 9.57 -5.27
N ASP A 209 -13.85 9.81 -6.09
CA ASP A 209 -14.09 9.03 -7.32
C ASP A 209 -12.92 9.17 -8.32
N GLY A 210 -12.31 10.36 -8.38
CA GLY A 210 -11.09 10.60 -9.17
C GLY A 210 -9.89 9.83 -8.64
N PHE A 211 -9.70 9.76 -7.32
CA PHE A 211 -8.66 8.93 -6.72
C PHE A 211 -8.90 7.43 -6.94
N VAL A 212 -10.14 6.97 -6.80
CA VAL A 212 -10.51 5.57 -7.09
C VAL A 212 -10.16 5.22 -8.54
N ALA A 213 -10.59 6.05 -9.48
CA ALA A 213 -10.28 5.87 -10.89
C ALA A 213 -8.77 5.88 -11.15
N PHE A 214 -8.01 6.76 -10.49
CA PHE A 214 -6.56 6.81 -10.61
C PHE A 214 -5.90 5.50 -10.17
N TYR A 215 -6.11 5.06 -8.93
CA TYR A 215 -5.45 3.85 -8.42
C TYR A 215 -5.92 2.58 -9.13
N ALA A 216 -7.21 2.48 -9.45
CA ALA A 216 -7.74 1.31 -10.15
C ALA A 216 -7.12 1.10 -11.54
N ASN A 217 -6.82 2.20 -12.24
CA ASN A 217 -6.38 2.19 -13.63
C ASN A 217 -4.87 2.42 -13.82
N LEU A 218 -4.07 2.40 -12.76
CA LEU A 218 -2.60 2.47 -12.88
C LEU A 218 -2.09 1.40 -13.87
N PRO A 219 -1.16 1.74 -14.79
CA PRO A 219 -0.55 0.76 -15.68
C PRO A 219 0.09 -0.38 -14.87
N LYS A 220 0.11 -1.62 -15.37
CA LYS A 220 0.63 -2.76 -14.59
C LYS A 220 2.15 -2.80 -14.44
N ASP A 221 2.85 -2.34 -15.46
CA ASP A 221 4.32 -2.33 -15.53
C ASP A 221 4.77 -1.11 -16.34
N PRO A 222 4.62 0.11 -15.79
CA PRO A 222 4.97 1.32 -16.51
C PRO A 222 6.49 1.45 -16.67
N ALA A 223 6.93 1.83 -17.87
CA ALA A 223 8.28 2.33 -18.05
C ALA A 223 8.54 3.57 -17.16
N PRO A 224 9.78 3.86 -16.75
CA PRO A 224 10.11 4.97 -15.84
C PRO A 224 9.45 6.31 -16.16
N ARG A 225 9.46 6.71 -17.43
CA ARG A 225 8.84 7.97 -17.87
C ARG A 225 7.31 7.96 -17.71
N ALA A 226 6.66 6.84 -18.00
CA ALA A 226 5.22 6.69 -17.83
C ALA A 226 4.86 6.71 -16.35
N PHE A 227 5.66 6.06 -15.49
CA PHE A 227 5.47 6.11 -14.04
C PHE A 227 5.56 7.54 -13.50
N ILE A 228 6.59 8.31 -13.88
CA ILE A 228 6.71 9.72 -13.49
C ILE A 228 5.50 10.54 -13.97
N ALA A 229 4.95 10.23 -15.15
CA ALA A 229 3.73 10.89 -15.64
C ALA A 229 2.49 10.57 -14.80
N GLU A 230 2.36 9.35 -14.27
CA GLU A 230 1.30 8.99 -13.32
C GLU A 230 1.45 9.75 -12.00
N VAL A 231 2.68 9.85 -11.47
CA VAL A 231 2.94 10.63 -10.25
C VAL A 231 2.61 12.11 -10.44
N LYS A 232 2.94 12.69 -11.61
CA LYS A 232 2.51 14.06 -11.97
C LYS A 232 0.99 14.19 -12.06
N SER A 233 0.29 13.15 -12.50
CA SER A 233 -1.17 13.14 -12.56
C SER A 233 -1.79 13.09 -11.17
N LEU A 234 -1.23 12.29 -10.25
CA LEU A 234 -1.63 12.32 -8.84
C LEU A 234 -1.40 13.71 -8.21
N ALA A 235 -0.21 14.30 -8.41
CA ALA A 235 0.10 15.63 -7.86
C ALA A 235 -0.88 16.69 -8.37
N ARG A 236 -1.24 16.65 -9.65
CA ARG A 236 -2.24 17.56 -10.25
C ARG A 236 -3.63 17.32 -9.66
N LEU A 237 -4.06 16.08 -9.52
CA LEU A 237 -5.35 15.73 -8.92
C LEU A 237 -5.45 16.27 -7.48
N MET A 238 -4.41 16.07 -6.67
CA MET A 238 -4.35 16.60 -5.31
C MET A 238 -4.36 18.13 -5.29
N ALA A 239 -3.57 18.79 -6.12
CA ALA A 239 -3.52 20.26 -6.18
C ALA A 239 -4.87 20.89 -6.59
N GLN A 240 -5.56 20.28 -7.57
CA GLN A 240 -6.89 20.71 -7.99
C GLN A 240 -7.92 20.54 -6.86
N SER A 241 -7.88 19.42 -6.15
CA SER A 241 -8.79 19.12 -5.03
C SER A 241 -8.61 20.05 -3.82
N ALA A 242 -7.38 20.52 -3.61
CA ALA A 242 -7.06 21.45 -2.53
C ALA A 242 -7.38 22.91 -2.87
N SER A 243 -7.68 23.23 -4.13
CA SER A 243 -8.02 24.60 -4.54
C SER A 243 -9.42 24.97 -4.02
N PRO A 244 -9.65 26.19 -3.50
CA PRO A 244 -10.99 26.63 -3.13
C PRO A 244 -11.94 26.56 -4.32
N SER A 245 -13.13 25.99 -4.11
CA SER A 245 -14.25 26.08 -5.05
C SER A 245 -14.82 27.50 -5.09
#